data_AF-A0A6U6SHC9-F1
#
_entry.id   AF-A0A6U6SHC9-F1
#
_cell.length_a   1.000
_cell.length_b   1.000
_cell.length_c   1.000
_cell.angle_alpha   90.00
_cell.angle_beta   90.00
_cell.angle_gamma   90.00
#
_symmetry.space_group_name_H-M   'P 1'
#
loop_
_entity.id
_entity.type
_entity.pdbx_description
1 polymer ?
#
loop_
_entity_poly.entity_id
_entity_poly.type
_entity_poly.pdbx_seq_one_letter_code
_entity_poly.pdbx_strand_id
1 'polypeptide(L)'
;MASWMVPAMAVQDGEDQEMLAHMEPAVDVEACGQARDFRHTCLARKASLAVAATVLIGSFACLSLARLGSVGAAGDAGVDPEAKYLAAEAEAEPQAAEQCPGTVYLEGFGQAPLTNNLFTPEGESAQPVEVVGGEIRPHLGGRTYFSRTCSAGTYNNNNYASLSLLGKTVSYTVNVANTGCGCNVAFYLTSMKQNIEPTACQDFYCDANNVCGERCDEVDIMEANSKVWRSTLHMAEDDVGGAAGYGGTGPHTQTWTHKEYGPGANCIDTNFPFEVRAHFPTHVVNGETMLQGMMVDLYQASAVNCQYPKGLTATVGWYKFRGEDGIKALTKALQAGMVPIVSYWSSSDLLWLDGQDIDGERPCDADRPSMCPSTGPSVSDVSITNYTGYIHHSSMNLSPKPKPKRPAATSEAGPMMLPNGWVQVPYGDKTYYYNPKTKETTWDRPGGASQ
;
A
#
# COMPACT_ATOMS: atom_id res chain seq x y z
N MET A 1 -63.62 -30.83 4.75
CA MET A 1 -64.18 -30.74 6.11
C MET A 1 -63.41 -29.66 6.85
N ALA A 2 -64.14 -28.67 7.38
CA ALA A 2 -63.84 -27.63 8.38
C ALA A 2 -62.35 -27.17 8.50
N SER A 3 -61.95 -25.94 8.14
CA SER A 3 -62.37 -24.61 8.64
C SER A 3 -62.31 -24.49 10.16
N TRP A 4 -61.39 -23.67 10.69
CA TRP A 4 -61.68 -22.66 11.72
C TRP A 4 -60.77 -21.44 11.52
N MET A 5 -61.40 -20.27 11.61
CA MET A 5 -60.96 -18.91 11.33
C MET A 5 -61.09 -18.09 12.63
N VAL A 6 -60.14 -17.18 12.89
CA VAL A 6 -60.33 -15.75 13.33
C VAL A 6 -60.78 -15.52 14.81
N PRO A 7 -60.63 -14.33 15.48
CA PRO A 7 -60.08 -13.00 15.10
C PRO A 7 -59.08 -12.27 16.04
N ALA A 8 -58.43 -11.27 15.43
CA ALA A 8 -58.18 -9.85 15.80
C ALA A 8 -58.22 -9.34 17.25
N MET A 9 -57.27 -8.43 17.57
CA MET A 9 -57.57 -7.12 18.16
C MET A 9 -56.54 -6.07 17.74
N ALA A 10 -57.05 -4.96 17.21
CA ALA A 10 -56.36 -3.69 16.98
C ALA A 10 -56.52 -2.80 18.21
N VAL A 11 -55.55 -1.92 18.46
CA VAL A 11 -55.80 -0.60 19.08
C VAL A 11 -54.99 0.44 18.31
N GLN A 12 -55.69 1.51 17.99
CA GLN A 12 -55.30 2.68 17.23
C GLN A 12 -55.36 3.90 18.19
N ASP A 13 -54.64 4.96 17.80
CA ASP A 13 -54.93 6.39 18.03
C ASP A 13 -54.20 7.21 19.11
N GLY A 14 -53.84 8.43 18.67
CA GLY A 14 -53.40 9.63 19.41
C GLY A 14 -51.95 10.01 19.08
N GLU A 15 -51.60 10.77 18.03
CA GLU A 15 -51.90 12.20 17.74
C GLU A 15 -51.82 13.11 18.98
N ASP A 16 -50.78 13.97 19.03
CA ASP A 16 -50.91 15.38 19.37
C ASP A 16 -49.68 16.20 18.90
N GLN A 17 -50.00 17.34 18.29
CA GLN A 17 -49.14 18.33 17.63
C GLN A 17 -48.54 19.37 18.60
N GLU A 18 -47.41 19.94 18.15
CA GLU A 18 -46.93 21.33 18.30
C GLU A 18 -46.83 22.01 19.68
N MET A 19 -45.62 22.50 20.00
CA MET A 19 -45.36 23.94 20.12
C MET A 19 -43.86 24.26 20.33
N LEU A 20 -43.34 25.01 19.35
CA LEU A 20 -42.25 25.98 19.31
C LEU A 20 -41.58 26.41 20.65
N ALA A 21 -40.25 26.46 20.67
CA ALA A 21 -39.49 27.70 20.91
C ALA A 21 -37.97 27.55 20.64
N HIS A 22 -37.54 28.30 19.63
CA HIS A 22 -36.22 28.87 19.30
C HIS A 22 -35.08 28.82 20.33
N MET A 23 -33.87 28.53 19.83
CA MET A 23 -32.67 29.37 19.98
C MET A 23 -31.55 28.90 19.03
N GLU A 24 -31.33 29.68 17.95
CA GLU A 24 -30.09 29.66 17.15
C GLU A 24 -29.11 30.70 17.72
N PRO A 25 -27.81 30.58 17.41
CA PRO A 25 -26.97 31.75 17.19
C PRO A 25 -26.61 31.86 15.70
N ALA A 26 -26.91 33.04 15.16
CA ALA A 26 -26.61 33.49 13.82
C ALA A 26 -25.10 33.59 13.56
N VAL A 27 -24.68 33.23 12.33
CA VAL A 27 -23.50 33.80 11.69
C VAL A 27 -23.89 34.21 10.28
N ASP A 28 -23.72 35.51 10.03
CA ASP A 28 -24.06 36.25 8.82
C ASP A 28 -23.37 35.70 7.56
N VAL A 29 -24.14 35.60 6.47
CA VAL A 29 -23.63 35.35 5.11
C VAL A 29 -24.06 36.54 4.26
N GLU A 30 -23.20 37.55 4.17
CA GLU A 30 -23.44 38.71 3.31
C GLU A 30 -22.75 38.53 1.94
N ALA A 31 -23.62 38.41 0.93
CA ALA A 31 -23.48 38.73 -0.49
C ALA A 31 -22.09 38.98 -1.10
N CYS A 32 -21.70 38.10 -2.04
CA CYS A 32 -20.64 38.34 -3.00
C CYS A 32 -21.17 39.20 -4.16
N GLY A 33 -20.75 40.48 -4.19
CA GLY A 33 -20.93 41.42 -5.29
C GLY A 33 -19.74 41.46 -6.25
N GLN A 34 -20.04 41.79 -7.50
CA GLN A 34 -19.21 41.72 -8.71
C GLN A 34 -17.85 42.46 -8.71
N ALA A 35 -16.87 41.78 -9.33
CA ALA A 35 -15.96 42.23 -10.39
C ALA A 35 -14.59 42.93 -10.09
N ARG A 36 -13.60 42.44 -10.87
CA ARG A 36 -12.33 43.02 -11.38
C ARG A 36 -11.02 42.80 -10.59
N ASP A 37 -10.28 41.81 -11.10
CA ASP A 37 -8.91 41.90 -11.65
C ASP A 37 -7.88 42.76 -10.88
N PHE A 38 -6.89 42.12 -10.21
CA PHE A 38 -5.51 42.63 -10.14
C PHE A 38 -4.53 41.51 -9.72
N ARG A 39 -3.39 41.45 -10.43
CA ARG A 39 -2.28 40.51 -10.29
C ARG A 39 -1.43 40.73 -9.02
N HIS A 40 -0.64 39.69 -8.71
CA HIS A 40 0.73 39.66 -8.13
C HIS A 40 0.91 39.17 -6.68
N THR A 41 1.50 37.97 -6.59
CA THR A 41 2.66 37.55 -5.77
C THR A 41 2.81 38.14 -4.35
N CYS A 42 2.81 37.26 -3.34
CA CYS A 42 3.36 37.57 -2.03
C CYS A 42 4.43 36.56 -1.61
N LEU A 43 5.68 37.06 -1.56
CA LEU A 43 6.83 36.51 -0.88
C LEU A 43 6.66 36.73 0.63
N ALA A 44 6.83 35.68 1.43
CA ALA A 44 6.91 35.79 2.88
C ALA A 44 8.27 36.35 3.32
N ARG A 45 8.26 37.37 4.18
CA ARG A 45 9.42 37.74 5.00
C ARG A 45 9.02 37.81 6.47
N LYS A 46 9.79 37.07 7.28
CA LYS A 46 9.86 37.12 8.74
C LYS A 46 10.22 38.53 9.22
N ALA A 47 9.68 38.92 10.37
CA ALA A 47 10.24 39.98 11.19
C ALA A 47 10.24 39.54 12.67
N SER A 48 11.44 39.35 13.20
CA SER A 48 11.72 39.35 14.64
C SER A 48 11.72 40.79 15.14
N LEU A 49 11.17 41.04 16.33
CA LEU A 49 11.53 42.20 17.13
C LEU A 49 11.60 41.83 18.61
N ALA A 50 12.76 42.08 19.20
CA ALA A 50 12.98 42.19 20.63
C ALA A 50 13.30 43.66 20.93
N VAL A 51 12.65 44.27 21.92
CA VAL A 51 13.20 45.37 22.75
C VAL A 51 12.57 45.30 24.15
N ALA A 52 13.40 45.62 25.15
CA ALA A 52 13.27 45.36 26.56
C ALA A 52 12.55 46.45 27.40
N ALA A 53 12.07 45.99 28.56
CA ALA A 53 12.11 46.58 29.91
C ALA A 53 11.39 47.89 30.24
N THR A 54 10.45 47.82 31.20
CA THR A 54 10.55 48.58 32.47
C THR A 54 9.76 47.93 33.61
N VAL A 55 10.28 48.11 34.82
CA VAL A 55 9.97 47.53 36.14
C VAL A 55 8.69 48.07 36.77
N LEU A 56 7.94 47.26 37.53
CA LEU A 56 7.25 47.67 38.77
C LEU A 56 6.93 46.48 39.70
N ILE A 57 7.66 46.50 40.82
CA ILE A 57 7.49 45.96 42.19
C ILE A 57 6.12 45.33 42.54
N GLY A 58 6.16 44.15 43.16
CA GLY A 58 5.03 43.54 43.89
C GLY A 58 5.40 42.23 44.58
N SER A 59 5.85 42.32 45.82
CA SER A 59 6.28 41.21 46.69
C SER A 59 5.14 40.24 47.05
N PHE A 60 5.38 38.93 46.95
CA PHE A 60 4.86 37.94 47.91
C PHE A 60 5.91 36.83 48.09
N ALA A 61 6.49 36.81 49.30
CA ALA A 61 7.42 35.78 49.75
C ALA A 61 6.65 34.52 50.15
N CYS A 62 7.09 33.35 49.68
CA CYS A 62 6.76 32.08 50.31
C CYS A 62 8.06 31.50 50.89
N LEU A 63 8.11 31.52 52.23
CA LEU A 63 9.16 30.89 53.04
C LEU A 63 9.04 29.37 52.93
N SER A 64 10.14 28.71 52.54
CA SER A 64 10.40 27.32 52.92
C SER A 64 11.77 27.25 53.57
N LEU A 65 11.76 26.95 54.87
CA LEU A 65 12.91 26.87 55.77
C LEU A 65 13.92 25.81 55.31
N ALA A 66 15.14 26.26 54.97
CA ALA A 66 16.32 25.42 54.98
C ALA A 66 16.81 25.25 56.42
N ARG A 67 16.78 24.02 56.95
CA ARG A 67 17.58 23.64 58.12
C ARG A 67 18.94 23.16 57.64
N LEU A 68 19.97 23.97 57.89
CA LEU A 68 21.35 23.48 57.91
C LEU A 68 21.54 22.62 59.16
N GLY A 69 21.87 21.35 58.95
CA GLY A 69 22.54 20.48 59.91
C GLY A 69 23.78 19.93 59.23
N SER A 70 24.95 20.35 59.67
CA SER A 70 26.24 19.98 59.11
C SER A 70 26.83 18.74 59.79
N VAL A 71 27.54 17.97 58.97
CA VAL A 71 28.64 17.02 59.25
C VAL A 71 28.26 15.58 59.64
N GLY A 72 28.48 14.70 58.67
CA GLY A 72 28.70 13.27 58.84
C GLY A 72 29.35 12.73 57.57
N ALA A 73 30.68 12.78 57.49
CA ALA A 73 31.44 12.13 56.45
C ALA A 73 31.30 10.60 56.60
N ALA A 74 30.72 9.92 55.62
CA ALA A 74 30.87 8.48 55.41
C ALA A 74 30.32 8.09 54.03
N GLY A 75 31.14 7.38 53.24
CA GLY A 75 30.68 6.48 52.20
C GLY A 75 30.48 7.10 50.82
N ASP A 76 31.56 7.18 50.06
CA ASP A 76 31.52 7.02 48.61
C ASP A 76 30.93 5.61 48.34
N ALA A 77 29.61 5.53 48.20
CA ALA A 77 28.96 4.33 47.71
C ALA A 77 29.26 4.26 46.23
N GLY A 78 30.37 3.60 45.90
CA GLY A 78 30.73 3.24 44.55
C GLY A 78 29.52 2.65 43.87
N VAL A 79 29.00 3.36 42.87
CA VAL A 79 28.09 2.75 41.91
C VAL A 79 28.92 1.70 41.21
N ASP A 80 28.61 0.44 41.52
CA ASP A 80 29.27 -0.73 40.96
C ASP A 80 29.31 -0.59 39.43
N PRO A 81 30.51 -0.52 38.81
CA PRO A 81 30.63 -0.48 37.36
C PRO A 81 29.92 -1.67 36.70
N GLU A 82 29.94 -2.86 37.32
CA GLU A 82 29.24 -4.05 36.80
C GLU A 82 27.72 -3.84 36.75
N ALA A 83 27.12 -3.14 37.71
CA ALA A 83 25.68 -2.85 37.71
C ALA A 83 25.25 -1.91 36.56
N LYS A 84 26.13 -1.02 36.10
CA LYS A 84 25.88 -0.20 34.89
C LYS A 84 26.05 -0.98 33.60
N TYR A 85 27.04 -1.88 33.54
CA TYR A 85 27.22 -2.76 32.38
C TYR A 85 26.05 -3.74 32.25
N LEU A 86 25.59 -4.33 33.36
CA LEU A 86 24.44 -5.24 33.36
C LEU A 86 23.12 -4.55 33.00
N ALA A 87 22.92 -3.29 33.41
CA ALA A 87 21.75 -2.51 33.01
C ALA A 87 21.77 -2.12 31.52
N ALA A 88 22.95 -1.74 30.99
CA ALA A 88 23.11 -1.43 29.57
C ALA A 88 23.00 -2.70 28.68
N GLU A 89 23.48 -3.85 29.13
CA GLU A 89 23.28 -5.13 28.46
C GLU A 89 21.81 -5.57 28.49
N ALA A 90 21.10 -5.33 29.60
CA ALA A 90 19.67 -5.63 29.72
C ALA A 90 18.77 -4.70 28.89
N GLU A 91 19.18 -3.46 28.62
CA GLU A 91 18.48 -2.56 27.67
C GLU A 91 18.85 -2.84 26.20
N ALA A 92 20.04 -3.41 25.94
CA ALA A 92 20.49 -3.77 24.60
C ALA A 92 19.77 -5.00 24.02
N GLU A 93 19.39 -5.99 24.84
CA GLU A 93 18.70 -7.21 24.36
C GLU A 93 17.27 -6.96 23.82
N PRO A 94 16.38 -6.18 24.48
CA PRO A 94 15.05 -5.86 23.97
C PRO A 94 15.09 -5.08 22.65
N GLN A 95 15.98 -4.10 22.55
CA GLN A 95 16.12 -3.27 21.35
C GLN A 95 16.72 -4.05 20.17
N ALA A 96 17.58 -5.04 20.47
CA ALA A 96 18.12 -5.94 19.46
C ALA A 96 17.05 -6.85 18.85
N ALA A 97 16.16 -7.40 19.68
CA ALA A 97 15.01 -8.19 19.21
C ALA A 97 14.00 -7.33 18.44
N GLU A 98 13.83 -6.07 18.84
CA GLU A 98 12.96 -5.12 18.17
C GLU A 98 13.47 -4.73 16.78
N GLN A 99 14.78 -4.52 16.61
CA GLN A 99 15.35 -4.21 15.30
C GLN A 99 15.41 -5.42 14.37
N CYS A 100 15.70 -6.61 14.89
CA CYS A 100 15.84 -7.84 14.13
C CYS A 100 14.75 -8.85 14.54
N PRO A 101 13.50 -8.67 14.08
CA PRO A 101 12.33 -9.40 14.59
C PRO A 101 12.27 -10.86 14.16
N GLY A 102 13.18 -11.30 13.28
CA GLY A 102 13.26 -12.67 12.80
C GLY A 102 13.53 -12.76 11.31
N THR A 103 13.29 -13.95 10.78
CA THR A 103 13.57 -14.32 9.39
C THR A 103 12.33 -14.94 8.78
N VAL A 104 12.02 -14.55 7.56
CA VAL A 104 10.99 -15.20 6.73
C VAL A 104 11.65 -15.95 5.58
N TYR A 105 10.98 -16.98 5.07
CA TYR A 105 11.41 -17.64 3.83
C TYR A 105 10.78 -16.95 2.64
N LEU A 106 11.60 -16.38 1.77
CA LEU A 106 11.21 -15.75 0.52
C LEU A 106 11.53 -16.72 -0.62
N GLU A 107 10.51 -17.40 -1.16
CA GLU A 107 10.75 -18.33 -2.27
C GLU A 107 11.38 -17.57 -3.46
N GLY A 108 12.41 -18.15 -4.08
CA GLY A 108 13.19 -17.48 -5.13
C GLY A 108 14.35 -16.61 -4.61
N PHE A 109 14.45 -16.38 -3.29
CA PHE A 109 15.57 -15.68 -2.65
C PHE A 109 16.25 -16.51 -1.54
N GLY A 110 15.47 -17.23 -0.74
CA GLY A 110 15.92 -18.00 0.41
C GLY A 110 15.49 -17.38 1.74
N GLN A 111 16.27 -17.63 2.79
CA GLN A 111 16.04 -17.01 4.11
C GLN A 111 16.30 -15.50 4.03
N ALA A 112 15.32 -14.69 4.41
CA ALA A 112 15.38 -13.24 4.42
C ALA A 112 15.12 -12.73 5.85
N PRO A 113 16.19 -12.40 6.61
CA PRO A 113 16.04 -11.64 7.84
C PRO A 113 15.30 -10.32 7.57
N LEU A 114 14.48 -9.90 8.52
CA LEU A 114 13.86 -8.59 8.49
C LEU A 114 14.63 -7.61 9.38
N THR A 115 14.60 -6.34 9.01
CA THR A 115 15.18 -5.25 9.78
C THR A 115 14.11 -4.18 9.98
N ASN A 116 13.67 -3.95 11.22
CA ASN A 116 12.70 -2.90 11.54
C ASN A 116 13.37 -1.53 11.53
N ASN A 117 12.61 -0.47 11.25
CA ASN A 117 13.03 0.87 11.63
C ASN A 117 12.85 1.05 13.14
N LEU A 118 13.79 1.74 13.78
CA LEU A 118 13.70 2.05 15.21
C LEU A 118 13.17 3.46 15.47
N PHE A 119 13.26 4.34 14.47
CA PHE A 119 12.91 5.74 14.62
C PHE A 119 11.97 6.25 13.52
N THR A 120 11.10 7.19 13.91
CA THR A 120 10.32 8.03 12.99
C THR A 120 11.17 9.20 12.48
N PRO A 121 10.72 9.96 11.47
CA PRO A 121 11.41 11.17 11.01
C PRO A 121 11.63 12.22 12.10
N GLU A 122 10.76 12.27 13.10
CA GLU A 122 10.84 13.15 14.26
C GLU A 122 11.84 12.67 15.32
N GLY A 123 12.42 11.48 15.13
CA GLY A 123 13.32 10.83 16.07
C GLY A 123 12.62 10.12 17.23
N GLU A 124 11.30 9.91 17.14
CA GLU A 124 10.53 9.14 18.10
C GLU A 124 10.70 7.64 17.85
N SER A 125 10.44 6.80 18.86
CA SER A 125 10.49 5.34 18.69
C SER A 125 9.39 4.85 17.74
N ALA A 126 9.79 4.12 16.71
CA ALA A 126 8.86 3.43 15.82
C ALA A 126 8.18 2.25 16.54
N GLN A 127 7.04 1.80 16.02
CA GLN A 127 6.39 0.60 16.54
C GLN A 127 6.99 -0.66 15.90
N PRO A 128 6.99 -1.81 16.60
CA PRO A 128 7.62 -3.02 16.08
C PRO A 128 6.85 -3.63 14.92
N VAL A 129 7.58 -4.38 14.09
CA VAL A 129 7.00 -5.40 13.22
C VAL A 129 7.49 -6.75 13.70
N GLU A 130 6.57 -7.69 13.94
CA GLU A 130 6.91 -9.02 14.45
C GLU A 130 6.90 -10.07 13.33
N VAL A 131 7.71 -11.12 13.48
CA VAL A 131 7.60 -12.34 12.67
C VAL A 131 7.02 -13.47 13.51
N VAL A 132 5.77 -13.85 13.24
CA VAL A 132 5.05 -14.88 14.00
C VAL A 132 4.55 -15.96 13.06
N GLY A 133 5.05 -17.18 13.22
CA GLY A 133 4.60 -18.32 12.40
C GLY A 133 4.89 -18.17 10.91
N GLY A 134 5.88 -17.34 10.53
CA GLY A 134 6.19 -17.01 9.14
C GLY A 134 5.40 -15.82 8.58
N GLU A 135 4.48 -15.24 9.36
CA GLU A 135 3.78 -14.02 9.01
C GLU A 135 4.54 -12.79 9.51
N ILE A 136 4.58 -11.75 8.66
CA ILE A 136 5.06 -10.41 8.99
C ILE A 136 3.87 -9.62 9.52
N ARG A 137 3.94 -9.17 10.77
CA ARG A 137 2.83 -8.52 11.49
C ARG A 137 3.23 -7.12 11.93
N PRO A 138 2.99 -6.09 11.11
CA PRO A 138 3.31 -4.73 11.50
C PRO A 138 2.31 -4.22 12.55
N HIS A 139 2.84 -3.62 13.62
CA HIS A 139 2.03 -2.81 14.53
C HIS A 139 1.74 -1.47 13.86
N LEU A 140 0.69 -0.76 14.29
CA LEU A 140 0.35 0.55 13.76
C LEU A 140 1.50 1.54 14.05
N GLY A 141 2.15 2.02 12.99
CA GLY A 141 3.36 2.85 13.04
C GLY A 141 4.66 2.06 12.80
N GLY A 142 4.59 0.77 12.50
CA GLY A 142 5.74 -0.09 12.25
C GLY A 142 6.08 -0.26 10.78
N ARG A 143 7.38 -0.35 10.48
CA ARG A 143 7.92 -0.62 9.15
C ARG A 143 9.11 -1.57 9.23
N THR A 144 9.22 -2.46 8.25
CA THR A 144 10.30 -3.44 8.18
C THR A 144 10.81 -3.66 6.76
N TYR A 145 12.11 -3.97 6.66
CA TYR A 145 12.84 -4.12 5.42
C TYR A 145 13.34 -5.55 5.25
N PHE A 146 13.10 -6.12 4.08
CA PHE A 146 13.71 -7.41 3.74
C PHE A 146 15.22 -7.24 3.60
N SER A 147 15.97 -8.10 4.27
CA SER A 147 17.42 -8.00 4.40
C SER A 147 18.11 -9.33 4.09
N ARG A 148 19.40 -9.25 3.76
CA ARG A 148 20.33 -10.41 3.68
C ARG A 148 20.89 -10.76 5.04
N THR A 149 21.08 -9.74 5.88
CA THR A 149 21.57 -9.84 7.26
C THR A 149 20.86 -8.78 8.08
N CYS A 150 20.54 -9.09 9.34
CA CYS A 150 20.14 -8.09 10.32
C CYS A 150 21.18 -8.08 11.44
N SER A 151 21.60 -6.89 11.85
CA SER A 151 22.58 -6.70 12.93
C SER A 151 22.05 -5.60 13.84
N ALA A 152 21.60 -6.01 15.03
CA ALA A 152 21.09 -5.10 16.03
C ALA A 152 22.09 -3.98 16.36
N GLY A 153 21.58 -2.77 16.56
CA GLY A 153 22.32 -1.57 16.90
C GLY A 153 23.00 -0.86 15.73
N THR A 154 22.92 -1.37 14.49
CA THR A 154 23.54 -0.69 13.33
C THR A 154 22.78 -0.95 12.03
N TYR A 155 22.40 0.12 11.35
CA TYR A 155 21.92 0.05 9.97
C TYR A 155 23.08 0.07 8.98
N ASN A 156 22.94 -0.67 7.88
CA ASN A 156 23.85 -0.64 6.75
C ASN A 156 23.06 -0.94 5.48
N ASN A 157 23.04 -0.01 4.53
CA ASN A 157 22.34 -0.15 3.26
C ASN A 157 22.72 -1.44 2.49
N ASN A 158 23.96 -1.90 2.62
CA ASN A 158 24.44 -3.12 1.97
C ASN A 158 23.78 -4.39 2.51
N ASN A 159 23.21 -4.35 3.71
CA ASN A 159 22.53 -5.47 4.33
C ASN A 159 21.14 -5.72 3.72
N TYR A 160 20.50 -4.73 3.08
CA TYR A 160 19.17 -4.92 2.52
C TYR A 160 19.13 -5.86 1.31
N ALA A 161 18.02 -6.59 1.20
CA ALA A 161 17.73 -7.51 0.11
C ALA A 161 17.21 -6.72 -1.10
N SER A 162 18.13 -6.30 -1.97
CA SER A 162 17.77 -5.75 -3.29
C SER A 162 17.42 -6.89 -4.25
N LEU A 163 16.20 -6.84 -4.77
CA LEU A 163 15.62 -7.82 -5.67
C LEU A 163 15.51 -7.25 -7.08
N SER A 164 16.13 -7.90 -8.06
CA SER A 164 15.95 -7.59 -9.48
C SER A 164 14.64 -8.20 -9.98
N LEU A 165 13.60 -7.39 -10.15
CA LEU A 165 12.24 -7.87 -10.43
C LEU A 165 11.81 -7.77 -11.89
N LEU A 166 12.64 -7.26 -12.80
CA LEU A 166 12.33 -7.30 -14.24
C LEU A 166 12.06 -8.73 -14.72
N GLY A 167 10.89 -8.95 -15.32
CA GLY A 167 10.43 -10.25 -15.80
C GLY A 167 10.02 -11.21 -14.70
N LYS A 168 9.73 -10.71 -13.49
CA LYS A 168 9.34 -11.50 -12.33
C LYS A 168 7.90 -11.23 -11.90
N THR A 169 7.41 -12.14 -11.08
CA THR A 169 6.21 -11.98 -10.27
C THR A 169 6.62 -12.01 -8.81
N VAL A 170 6.21 -11.02 -8.02
CA VAL A 170 6.19 -11.10 -6.56
C VAL A 170 4.79 -11.54 -6.15
N SER A 171 4.67 -12.57 -5.33
CA SER A 171 3.36 -13.01 -4.80
C SER A 171 3.41 -13.10 -3.29
N TYR A 172 2.29 -12.81 -2.63
CA TYR A 172 2.15 -12.89 -1.18
C TYR A 172 0.67 -13.03 -0.81
N THR A 173 0.39 -13.46 0.42
CA THR A 173 -0.94 -13.39 1.02
C THR A 173 -0.97 -12.22 2.00
N VAL A 174 -2.06 -11.45 1.98
CA VAL A 174 -2.26 -10.33 2.88
C VAL A 174 -3.59 -10.45 3.62
N ASN A 175 -3.59 -10.06 4.89
CA ASN A 175 -4.78 -9.82 5.68
C ASN A 175 -4.86 -8.33 6.03
N VAL A 176 -5.91 -7.65 5.58
CA VAL A 176 -6.20 -6.24 5.91
C VAL A 176 -7.53 -6.10 6.67
N ALA A 177 -8.02 -7.18 7.25
CA ALA A 177 -9.27 -7.17 7.99
C ALA A 177 -9.21 -6.13 9.14
N ASN A 178 -10.30 -5.41 9.32
CA ASN A 178 -10.48 -4.36 10.34
C ASN A 178 -9.58 -3.11 10.20
N THR A 179 -8.76 -2.98 9.16
CA THR A 179 -8.13 -1.68 8.85
C THR A 179 -9.12 -0.80 8.09
N GLY A 180 -9.76 0.14 8.78
CA GLY A 180 -10.80 0.99 8.21
C GLY A 180 -10.25 2.28 7.58
N CYS A 181 -11.12 3.29 7.50
CA CYS A 181 -10.80 4.61 6.98
C CYS A 181 -9.71 5.30 7.80
N GLY A 182 -8.73 5.92 7.14
CA GLY A 182 -7.56 6.53 7.76
C GLY A 182 -6.45 5.54 8.14
N CYS A 183 -6.53 4.28 7.69
CA CYS A 183 -5.48 3.27 7.84
C CYS A 183 -4.83 2.98 6.48
N ASN A 184 -3.54 2.69 6.46
CA ASN A 184 -2.83 2.23 5.26
C ASN A 184 -1.85 1.09 5.60
N VAL A 185 -2.15 -0.11 5.11
CA VAL A 185 -1.28 -1.28 5.10
C VAL A 185 -0.57 -1.31 3.76
N ALA A 186 0.77 -1.28 3.79
CA ALA A 186 1.56 -1.16 2.58
C ALA A 186 2.54 -2.32 2.39
N PHE A 187 2.65 -2.77 1.15
CA PHE A 187 3.78 -3.58 0.65
C PHE A 187 4.29 -2.90 -0.61
N TYR A 188 5.49 -2.36 -0.52
CA TYR A 188 6.11 -1.56 -1.56
C TYR A 188 7.60 -1.88 -1.69
N LEU A 189 8.23 -1.28 -2.69
CA LEU A 189 9.65 -1.42 -2.99
C LEU A 189 10.28 -0.05 -3.09
N THR A 190 11.47 0.13 -2.54
CA THR A 190 12.25 1.36 -2.76
C THR A 190 13.70 1.08 -3.12
N SER A 191 14.37 2.08 -3.69
CA SER A 191 15.81 2.02 -3.99
C SER A 191 16.69 2.32 -2.76
N MET A 192 16.25 1.95 -1.56
CA MET A 192 16.97 2.26 -0.31
C MET A 192 18.33 1.57 -0.18
N LYS A 193 18.57 0.46 -0.89
CA LYS A 193 19.91 -0.14 -0.92
C LYS A 193 20.94 0.80 -1.55
N GLN A 194 20.51 1.57 -2.55
CA GLN A 194 21.36 2.49 -3.29
C GLN A 194 21.58 3.82 -2.54
N ASN A 195 20.77 4.10 -1.53
CA ASN A 195 20.99 5.23 -0.63
C ASN A 195 22.19 4.96 0.28
N ILE A 196 23.16 5.88 0.28
CA ILE A 196 24.36 5.84 1.12
C ILE A 196 24.33 6.90 2.23
N GLU A 197 23.31 7.76 2.24
CA GLU A 197 23.16 8.83 3.21
C GLU A 197 22.24 8.35 4.35
N PRO A 198 22.72 8.37 5.61
CA PRO A 198 21.86 8.17 6.75
C PRO A 198 20.75 9.23 6.81
N THR A 199 19.54 8.80 7.12
CA THR A 199 18.34 9.63 7.03
C THR A 199 17.90 10.15 8.41
N ALA A 200 16.85 10.98 8.44
CA ALA A 200 16.26 11.44 9.70
C ALA A 200 15.72 10.28 10.56
N CYS A 201 15.38 9.15 9.94
CA CYS A 201 14.95 7.92 10.62
C CYS A 201 16.13 7.09 11.16
N GLN A 202 17.37 7.62 11.09
CA GLN A 202 18.61 6.99 11.56
C GLN A 202 18.92 5.65 10.88
N ASP A 203 18.36 5.43 9.69
CA ASP A 203 18.60 4.31 8.81
C ASP A 203 18.92 4.82 7.39
N PHE A 204 18.78 3.99 6.36
CA PHE A 204 18.99 4.40 4.96
C PHE A 204 17.69 4.44 4.15
N TYR A 205 16.54 4.48 4.82
CA TYR A 205 15.25 4.51 4.16
C TYR A 205 15.06 5.77 3.33
N CYS A 206 14.57 5.60 2.11
CA CYS A 206 14.15 6.66 1.21
C CYS A 206 12.88 6.21 0.50
N ASP A 207 12.08 7.18 0.05
CA ASP A 207 10.87 6.99 -0.74
C ASP A 207 10.61 8.22 -1.62
N ALA A 208 9.59 8.18 -2.47
CA ALA A 208 9.25 9.31 -3.32
C ALA A 208 8.54 10.43 -2.56
N ASN A 209 8.12 10.20 -1.31
CA ASN A 209 7.50 11.21 -0.45
C ASN A 209 8.49 11.97 0.44
N ASN A 210 9.77 11.59 0.42
CA ASN A 210 10.82 12.20 1.23
C ASN A 210 10.54 12.08 2.75
N VAL A 211 9.93 10.97 3.19
CA VAL A 211 9.45 10.82 4.58
C VAL A 211 10.60 10.95 5.59
N CYS A 212 11.74 10.31 5.32
CA CYS A 212 12.93 10.38 6.18
C CYS A 212 13.97 11.41 5.69
N GLY A 213 13.61 12.30 4.75
CA GLY A 213 14.50 13.34 4.23
C GLY A 213 15.39 12.93 3.07
N GLU A 214 15.24 11.71 2.53
CA GLU A 214 15.90 11.27 1.30
C GLU A 214 14.88 10.73 0.30
N ARG A 215 15.10 11.07 -0.99
CA ARG A 215 14.24 10.69 -2.11
C ARG A 215 14.83 9.56 -2.92
N CYS A 216 14.02 8.59 -3.31
CA CYS A 216 14.42 7.56 -4.26
C CYS A 216 13.23 6.94 -5.00
N ASP A 217 13.52 6.23 -6.10
CA ASP A 217 12.48 5.56 -6.90
C ASP A 217 11.72 4.54 -6.04
N GLU A 218 10.41 4.49 -6.22
CA GLU A 218 9.46 3.74 -5.40
C GLU A 218 8.41 3.05 -6.27
N VAL A 219 8.03 1.84 -5.84
CA VAL A 219 7.01 1.01 -6.48
C VAL A 219 6.09 0.48 -5.39
N ASP A 220 4.91 1.07 -5.30
CA ASP A 220 3.85 0.63 -4.40
C ASP A 220 3.07 -0.48 -5.04
N ILE A 221 3.37 -1.71 -4.64
CA ILE A 221 2.55 -2.86 -5.06
C ILE A 221 1.17 -2.75 -4.41
N MET A 222 1.13 -2.36 -3.14
CA MET A 222 -0.09 -2.22 -2.36
C MET A 222 0.05 -1.06 -1.38
N GLU A 223 -0.88 -0.12 -1.48
CA GLU A 223 -1.34 0.76 -0.41
C GLU A 223 -2.84 0.50 -0.24
N ALA A 224 -3.24 -0.06 0.89
CA ALA A 224 -4.59 -0.57 1.02
C ALA A 224 -5.10 -0.53 2.46
N ASN A 225 -6.41 -0.57 2.57
CA ASN A 225 -7.09 -0.95 3.79
C ASN A 225 -8.29 -1.83 3.44
N SER A 226 -9.17 -2.15 4.38
CA SER A 226 -10.27 -3.05 4.12
C SER A 226 -11.27 -2.51 3.10
N LYS A 227 -11.21 -1.22 2.75
CA LYS A 227 -12.17 -0.54 1.86
C LYS A 227 -11.60 -0.14 0.51
N VAL A 228 -10.28 0.02 0.38
CA VAL A 228 -9.64 0.53 -0.84
C VAL A 228 -8.30 -0.14 -1.12
N TRP A 229 -7.84 -0.01 -2.37
CA TRP A 229 -6.57 -0.55 -2.84
C TRP A 229 -5.96 0.38 -3.89
N ARG A 230 -4.68 0.70 -3.76
CA ARG A 230 -3.92 1.43 -4.78
C ARG A 230 -2.57 0.77 -5.02
N SER A 231 -2.16 0.72 -6.29
CA SER A 231 -0.82 0.36 -6.72
C SER A 231 -0.25 1.50 -7.54
N THR A 232 0.96 1.96 -7.21
CA THR A 232 1.54 3.20 -7.75
C THR A 232 2.99 3.02 -8.18
N LEU A 233 3.38 3.73 -9.23
CA LEU A 233 4.75 3.84 -9.70
C LEU A 233 5.24 5.28 -9.53
N HIS A 234 6.36 5.44 -8.82
CA HIS A 234 6.96 6.74 -8.53
C HIS A 234 8.39 6.84 -9.04
N MET A 235 8.69 7.88 -9.81
CA MET A 235 10.08 8.35 -9.89
C MET A 235 10.42 9.08 -8.59
N ALA A 236 11.71 9.08 -8.20
CA ALA A 236 12.18 9.64 -6.92
C ALA A 236 11.65 11.04 -6.54
N GLU A 237 11.40 11.90 -7.54
CA GLU A 237 10.96 13.28 -7.35
C GLU A 237 9.45 13.48 -7.56
N ASP A 238 8.69 12.40 -7.71
CA ASP A 238 7.24 12.42 -7.95
C ASP A 238 6.48 11.73 -6.80
N ASP A 239 5.95 12.53 -5.90
CA ASP A 239 5.13 12.12 -4.74
C ASP A 239 3.69 11.73 -5.12
N VAL A 240 3.28 11.94 -6.37
CA VAL A 240 1.93 11.58 -6.85
C VAL A 240 1.96 10.26 -7.64
N GLY A 241 2.95 10.12 -8.52
CA GLY A 241 3.16 8.90 -9.30
C GLY A 241 2.06 8.59 -10.32
N GLY A 242 2.17 7.40 -10.93
CA GLY A 242 1.16 6.82 -11.81
C GLY A 242 0.48 5.62 -11.14
N ALA A 243 -0.82 5.70 -10.90
CA ALA A 243 -1.55 4.74 -10.09
C ALA A 243 -2.68 3.99 -10.83
N ALA A 244 -3.06 2.84 -10.30
CA ALA A 244 -4.28 2.10 -10.63
C ALA A 244 -4.84 1.40 -9.38
N GLY A 245 -6.15 1.15 -9.36
CA GLY A 245 -6.80 0.43 -8.26
C GLY A 245 -8.24 0.86 -8.02
N TYR A 246 -8.65 0.86 -6.75
CA TYR A 246 -9.97 1.23 -6.28
C TYR A 246 -9.86 2.21 -5.11
N GLY A 247 -10.43 3.40 -5.28
CA GLY A 247 -10.64 4.39 -4.22
C GLY A 247 -9.77 5.64 -4.31
N GLY A 248 -10.15 6.63 -3.50
CA GLY A 248 -9.35 7.82 -3.26
C GLY A 248 -9.34 8.82 -4.42
N THR A 249 -8.88 10.03 -4.10
CA THR A 249 -8.74 11.11 -5.08
C THR A 249 -7.37 11.04 -5.79
N GLY A 250 -7.22 11.80 -6.88
CA GLY A 250 -5.94 11.93 -7.60
C GLY A 250 -5.85 11.11 -8.89
N PRO A 251 -4.77 11.31 -9.68
CA PRO A 251 -4.64 10.74 -11.02
C PRO A 251 -4.34 9.24 -10.96
N HIS A 252 -5.37 8.42 -11.16
CA HIS A 252 -5.21 6.98 -11.25
C HIS A 252 -6.22 6.38 -12.23
N THR A 253 -5.97 5.14 -12.65
CA THR A 253 -6.96 4.32 -13.35
C THR A 253 -7.80 3.57 -12.33
N GLN A 254 -9.05 3.98 -12.17
CA GLN A 254 -10.03 3.22 -11.38
C GLN A 254 -10.38 1.92 -12.13
N THR A 255 -10.22 0.77 -11.47
CA THR A 255 -10.37 -0.54 -12.10
C THR A 255 -11.52 -1.38 -11.56
N TRP A 256 -11.97 -1.13 -10.33
CA TRP A 256 -12.97 -1.95 -9.63
C TRP A 256 -13.96 -1.08 -8.83
N THR A 257 -14.88 -1.72 -8.12
CA THR A 257 -15.90 -1.08 -7.26
C THR A 257 -15.97 -1.72 -5.87
N HIS A 258 -16.71 -1.11 -4.92
CA HIS A 258 -16.95 -1.70 -3.60
C HIS A 258 -17.60 -3.10 -3.64
N LYS A 259 -18.29 -3.45 -4.73
CA LYS A 259 -18.91 -4.77 -4.92
C LYS A 259 -17.89 -5.85 -5.22
N GLU A 260 -16.71 -5.46 -5.67
CA GLU A 260 -15.61 -6.31 -6.09
C GLU A 260 -14.52 -6.37 -5.03
N TYR A 261 -14.14 -5.23 -4.43
CA TYR A 261 -13.17 -5.14 -3.35
C TYR A 261 -13.79 -4.46 -2.13
N GLY A 262 -13.72 -5.12 -0.97
CA GLY A 262 -14.19 -4.54 0.29
C GLY A 262 -14.77 -5.58 1.25
N PRO A 263 -15.26 -5.15 2.44
CA PRO A 263 -15.80 -6.09 3.40
C PRO A 263 -17.11 -6.69 2.86
N GLY A 264 -17.14 -8.01 2.69
CA GLY A 264 -18.28 -8.75 2.13
C GLY A 264 -18.43 -8.62 0.60
N ALA A 265 -17.41 -8.12 -0.10
CA ALA A 265 -17.45 -8.01 -1.56
C ALA A 265 -17.45 -9.38 -2.25
N ASN A 266 -17.93 -9.43 -3.50
CA ASN A 266 -18.11 -10.69 -4.23
C ASN A 266 -16.82 -11.25 -4.83
N CYS A 267 -15.76 -10.42 -4.94
CA CYS A 267 -14.48 -10.83 -5.51
C CYS A 267 -13.40 -10.99 -4.44
N ILE A 268 -13.09 -9.90 -3.74
CA ILE A 268 -12.11 -9.86 -2.65
C ILE A 268 -12.83 -9.37 -1.40
N ASP A 269 -13.30 -10.32 -0.58
CA ASP A 269 -13.85 -10.03 0.75
C ASP A 269 -12.70 -9.76 1.72
N THR A 270 -12.48 -8.49 2.05
CA THR A 270 -11.37 -8.05 2.90
C THR A 270 -11.53 -8.42 4.39
N ASN A 271 -12.63 -9.08 4.77
CA ASN A 271 -12.74 -9.73 6.08
C ASN A 271 -11.84 -10.97 6.20
N PHE A 272 -11.32 -11.47 5.08
CA PHE A 272 -10.47 -12.66 5.03
C PHE A 272 -9.18 -12.38 4.25
N PRO A 273 -8.10 -13.15 4.51
CA PRO A 273 -6.89 -13.05 3.72
C PRO A 273 -7.12 -13.34 2.24
N PHE A 274 -6.30 -12.74 1.38
CA PHE A 274 -6.31 -12.96 -0.06
C PHE A 274 -4.89 -12.90 -0.64
N GLU A 275 -4.70 -13.52 -1.81
CA GLU A 275 -3.43 -13.57 -2.52
C GLU A 275 -3.29 -12.36 -3.45
N VAL A 276 -2.08 -11.82 -3.51
CA VAL A 276 -1.68 -10.72 -4.39
C VAL A 276 -0.52 -11.19 -5.26
N ARG A 277 -0.56 -10.84 -6.55
CA ARG A 277 0.53 -11.11 -7.49
C ARG A 277 0.89 -9.84 -8.25
N ALA A 278 2.07 -9.30 -8.00
CA ALA A 278 2.62 -8.17 -8.71
C ALA A 278 3.57 -8.64 -9.81
N HIS A 279 3.21 -8.35 -11.05
CA HIS A 279 3.93 -8.74 -12.24
C HIS A 279 4.69 -7.55 -12.82
N PHE A 280 5.95 -7.80 -13.19
CA PHE A 280 6.86 -6.83 -13.81
C PHE A 280 7.26 -7.29 -15.22
N PRO A 281 6.31 -7.37 -16.16
CA PRO A 281 6.56 -7.86 -17.51
C PRO A 281 7.57 -7.00 -18.26
N THR A 282 8.32 -7.64 -19.16
CA THR A 282 9.38 -6.98 -19.92
C THR A 282 9.23 -7.19 -21.42
N HIS A 283 9.71 -6.22 -22.19
CA HIS A 283 9.88 -6.32 -23.63
C HIS A 283 11.28 -5.87 -24.03
N VAL A 284 11.69 -6.22 -25.25
CA VAL A 284 12.98 -5.79 -25.79
C VAL A 284 12.77 -4.57 -26.68
N VAL A 285 13.44 -3.46 -26.37
CA VAL A 285 13.49 -2.24 -27.19
C VAL A 285 14.94 -1.96 -27.54
N ASN A 286 15.25 -1.94 -28.83
CA ASN A 286 16.62 -1.69 -29.33
C ASN A 286 17.70 -2.61 -28.71
N GLY A 287 17.34 -3.84 -28.34
CA GLY A 287 18.25 -4.80 -27.70
C GLY A 287 18.33 -4.70 -26.17
N GLU A 288 17.65 -3.75 -25.55
CA GLU A 288 17.58 -3.58 -24.10
C GLU A 288 16.27 -4.15 -23.54
N THR A 289 16.36 -4.82 -22.39
CA THR A 289 15.19 -5.28 -21.64
C THR A 289 14.55 -4.11 -20.90
N MET A 290 13.32 -3.78 -21.27
CA MET A 290 12.54 -2.67 -20.74
C MET A 290 11.31 -3.17 -19.99
N LEU A 291 11.01 -2.56 -18.85
CA LEU A 291 9.73 -2.76 -18.16
C LEU A 291 8.58 -2.37 -19.12
N GLN A 292 7.52 -3.16 -19.14
CA GLN A 292 6.28 -2.84 -19.87
C GLN A 292 5.29 -2.05 -19.01
N GLY A 293 5.30 -2.31 -17.71
CA GLY A 293 4.44 -1.70 -16.70
C GLY A 293 4.42 -2.58 -15.46
N MET A 294 3.56 -2.23 -14.52
CA MET A 294 3.22 -3.06 -13.37
C MET A 294 1.78 -3.55 -13.51
N MET A 295 1.55 -4.84 -13.27
CA MET A 295 0.21 -5.43 -13.22
C MET A 295 0.06 -6.17 -11.89
N VAL A 296 -0.99 -5.84 -11.13
CA VAL A 296 -1.24 -6.41 -9.81
C VAL A 296 -2.57 -7.14 -9.85
N ASP A 297 -2.52 -8.46 -9.65
CA ASP A 297 -3.68 -9.34 -9.60
C ASP A 297 -4.01 -9.70 -8.15
N LEU A 298 -5.29 -9.58 -7.78
CA LEU A 298 -5.82 -10.00 -6.48
C LEU A 298 -6.70 -11.23 -6.68
N TYR A 299 -6.52 -12.22 -5.82
CA TYR A 299 -7.22 -13.49 -5.87
C TYR A 299 -7.65 -13.95 -4.48
N GLN A 300 -8.90 -14.39 -4.37
CA GLN A 300 -9.40 -15.01 -3.14
C GLN A 300 -10.07 -16.34 -3.48
N ALA A 301 -9.50 -17.44 -2.99
CA ALA A 301 -9.92 -18.80 -3.38
C ALA A 301 -11.39 -19.12 -3.03
N SER A 302 -11.93 -18.48 -1.98
CA SER A 302 -13.33 -18.63 -1.57
C SER A 302 -14.32 -17.96 -2.54
N ALA A 303 -13.87 -17.01 -3.36
CA ALA A 303 -14.75 -16.23 -4.22
C ALA A 303 -15.07 -16.97 -5.53
N VAL A 304 -16.26 -17.57 -5.58
CA VAL A 304 -16.77 -18.37 -6.72
C VAL A 304 -16.80 -17.56 -8.02
N ASN A 305 -17.02 -16.25 -7.96
CA ASN A 305 -17.10 -15.36 -9.12
C ASN A 305 -15.77 -14.65 -9.46
N CYS A 306 -14.72 -14.85 -8.65
CA CYS A 306 -13.39 -14.21 -8.77
C CYS A 306 -12.28 -15.23 -9.08
N GLN A 307 -12.63 -16.35 -9.72
CA GLN A 307 -11.68 -17.44 -9.94
C GLN A 307 -10.67 -17.10 -11.03
N TYR A 308 -9.39 -17.35 -10.76
CA TYR A 308 -8.30 -17.22 -11.74
C TYR A 308 -8.68 -17.84 -13.11
N PRO A 309 -8.43 -17.16 -14.24
CA PRO A 309 -7.72 -15.88 -14.38
C PRO A 309 -8.59 -14.63 -14.19
N LYS A 310 -9.83 -14.76 -13.71
CA LYS A 310 -10.76 -13.65 -13.42
C LYS A 310 -10.59 -13.14 -11.98
N GLY A 311 -9.38 -12.76 -11.61
CA GLY A 311 -9.14 -11.97 -10.40
C GLY A 311 -9.47 -10.49 -10.64
N LEU A 312 -9.20 -9.65 -9.65
CA LEU A 312 -9.17 -8.21 -9.84
C LEU A 312 -7.78 -7.79 -10.31
N THR A 313 -7.68 -7.02 -11.40
CA THR A 313 -6.40 -6.58 -11.95
C THR A 313 -6.29 -5.06 -11.97
N ALA A 314 -5.23 -4.53 -11.37
CA ALA A 314 -4.79 -3.13 -11.46
C ALA A 314 -3.58 -3.07 -12.39
N THR A 315 -3.53 -2.10 -13.31
CA THR A 315 -2.43 -2.01 -14.27
C THR A 315 -1.92 -0.58 -14.41
N VAL A 316 -0.62 -0.41 -14.19
CA VAL A 316 0.10 0.83 -14.49
C VAL A 316 1.01 0.58 -15.69
N GLY A 317 0.45 0.76 -16.89
CA GLY A 317 1.15 0.51 -18.17
C GLY A 317 1.78 1.73 -18.81
N TRP A 318 1.52 2.93 -18.28
CA TRP A 318 2.06 4.18 -18.77
C TRP A 318 2.10 5.21 -17.65
N TYR A 319 3.22 5.92 -17.55
CA TYR A 319 3.43 6.96 -16.54
C TYR A 319 4.48 7.95 -17.06
N LYS A 320 4.23 9.25 -16.87
CA LYS A 320 5.08 10.34 -17.33
C LYS A 320 5.14 11.43 -16.28
N PHE A 321 6.34 11.89 -15.95
CA PHE A 321 6.52 13.01 -15.04
C PHE A 321 7.62 13.95 -15.55
N ARG A 322 7.34 15.26 -15.49
CA ARG A 322 8.20 16.35 -16.00
C ARG A 322 8.76 16.16 -17.42
N GLY A 323 8.03 15.45 -18.28
CA GLY A 323 8.47 15.19 -19.66
C GLY A 323 9.15 13.84 -19.86
N GLU A 324 9.54 13.17 -18.79
CA GLU A 324 10.26 11.89 -18.79
C GLU A 324 9.30 10.70 -18.74
N ASP A 325 9.68 9.64 -19.45
CA ASP A 325 9.00 8.34 -19.42
C ASP A 325 9.35 7.63 -18.12
N GLY A 326 8.39 7.56 -17.19
CA GLY A 326 8.59 6.98 -15.87
C GLY A 326 8.76 5.47 -15.90
N ILE A 327 8.15 4.78 -16.87
CA ILE A 327 8.39 3.34 -17.08
C ILE A 327 9.84 3.09 -17.47
N LYS A 328 10.40 3.95 -18.32
CA LYS A 328 11.82 3.89 -18.69
C LYS A 328 12.74 4.18 -17.51
N ALA A 329 12.41 5.16 -16.66
CA ALA A 329 13.20 5.46 -15.46
C ALA A 329 13.20 4.28 -14.49
N LEU A 330 12.01 3.76 -14.16
CA LEU A 330 11.82 2.64 -13.24
C LEU A 330 12.37 1.31 -13.75
N THR A 331 12.52 1.15 -15.07
CA THR A 331 13.26 0.00 -15.63
C THR A 331 14.65 -0.11 -15.01
N LYS A 332 15.36 1.02 -14.86
CA LYS A 332 16.72 1.02 -14.29
C LYS A 332 16.72 0.69 -12.81
N ALA A 333 15.78 1.24 -12.04
CA ALA A 333 15.64 0.96 -10.61
C ALA A 333 15.36 -0.53 -10.36
N LEU A 334 14.38 -1.10 -11.07
CA LEU A 334 14.02 -2.52 -10.96
C LEU A 334 15.14 -3.45 -11.46
N GLN A 335 15.96 -3.02 -12.42
CA GLN A 335 17.14 -3.75 -12.88
C GLN A 335 18.28 -3.73 -11.86
N ALA A 336 18.52 -2.57 -11.23
CA ALA A 336 19.48 -2.45 -10.13
C ALA A 336 19.03 -3.20 -8.88
N GLY A 337 17.71 -3.39 -8.77
CA GLY A 337 17.00 -4.14 -7.75
C GLY A 337 16.59 -3.27 -6.58
N MET A 338 15.36 -3.47 -6.12
CA MET A 338 14.71 -2.66 -5.08
C MET A 338 14.46 -3.53 -3.83
N VAL A 339 14.34 -2.88 -2.67
CA VAL A 339 14.16 -3.55 -1.38
C VAL A 339 12.68 -3.65 -1.05
N PRO A 340 12.15 -4.85 -0.77
CA PRO A 340 10.80 -5.03 -0.23
C PRO A 340 10.62 -4.45 1.16
N ILE A 341 9.49 -3.77 1.35
CA ILE A 341 9.13 -3.10 2.59
C ILE A 341 7.68 -3.42 2.93
N VAL A 342 7.43 -3.75 4.19
CA VAL A 342 6.08 -3.85 4.75
C VAL A 342 5.94 -2.77 5.81
N SER A 343 4.84 -2.02 5.75
CA SER A 343 4.54 -1.02 6.78
C SER A 343 3.04 -0.95 7.09
N TYR A 344 2.71 -0.40 8.25
CA TYR A 344 1.34 -0.09 8.62
C TYR A 344 1.28 1.25 9.33
N TRP A 345 0.46 2.17 8.86
CA TRP A 345 0.34 3.51 9.42
C TRP A 345 -1.09 4.05 9.32
N SER A 346 -1.32 5.20 9.94
CA SER A 346 -2.60 5.90 9.93
C SER A 346 -2.40 7.40 9.84
N SER A 347 -3.36 8.11 9.26
CA SER A 347 -3.37 9.56 9.17
C SER A 347 -4.80 10.10 9.10
N SER A 348 -4.96 11.38 9.43
CA SER A 348 -6.19 12.15 9.17
C SER A 348 -6.20 12.79 7.77
N ASP A 349 -5.20 12.49 6.95
CA ASP A 349 -5.01 12.96 5.58
C ASP A 349 -4.73 11.75 4.66
N LEU A 350 -5.69 10.84 4.61
CA LEU A 350 -5.68 9.61 3.82
C LEU A 350 -6.86 9.51 2.84
N LEU A 351 -7.71 10.54 2.76
CA LEU A 351 -8.77 10.62 1.74
C LEU A 351 -8.26 10.63 0.29
N TRP A 352 -6.97 10.89 0.06
CA TRP A 352 -6.35 10.68 -1.25
C TRP A 352 -6.29 9.18 -1.64
N LEU A 353 -6.25 8.28 -0.65
CA LEU A 353 -6.29 6.83 -0.81
C LEU A 353 -7.71 6.28 -0.67
N ASP A 354 -8.44 6.67 0.39
CA ASP A 354 -9.69 6.01 0.77
C ASP A 354 -10.96 6.87 0.68
N GLY A 355 -10.80 8.14 0.31
CA GLY A 355 -11.89 9.09 0.13
C GLY A 355 -12.64 8.90 -1.19
N GLN A 356 -13.36 9.95 -1.61
CA GLN A 356 -14.17 9.92 -2.82
C GLN A 356 -13.33 9.58 -4.07
N ASP A 357 -13.75 8.59 -4.85
CA ASP A 357 -13.09 8.23 -6.09
C ASP A 357 -13.56 9.05 -7.30
N ILE A 358 -12.93 8.80 -8.46
CA ILE A 358 -13.23 9.52 -9.72
C ILE A 358 -14.61 9.21 -10.31
N ASP A 359 -15.20 8.07 -9.92
CA ASP A 359 -16.55 7.67 -10.33
C ASP A 359 -17.62 8.19 -9.35
N GLY A 360 -17.17 8.81 -8.25
CA GLY A 360 -18.00 9.44 -7.23
C GLY A 360 -18.38 8.53 -6.07
N GLU A 361 -17.92 7.26 -6.03
CA GLU A 361 -18.10 6.42 -4.84
C GLU A 361 -17.30 6.99 -3.67
N ARG A 362 -17.77 6.74 -2.45
CA ARG A 362 -17.14 7.21 -1.21
C ARG A 362 -16.90 6.03 -0.27
N PRO A 363 -15.80 5.27 -0.46
CA PRO A 363 -15.43 4.20 0.46
C PRO A 363 -15.32 4.71 1.92
N CYS A 364 -14.77 5.90 2.07
CA CYS A 364 -14.69 6.67 3.31
C CYS A 364 -15.16 8.12 3.14
N ASP A 365 -16.03 8.58 4.05
CA ASP A 365 -16.42 9.99 4.13
C ASP A 365 -15.42 10.85 4.92
N ALA A 366 -14.67 10.22 5.82
CA ALA A 366 -13.66 10.86 6.66
C ALA A 366 -12.65 9.82 7.17
N ASP A 367 -11.41 10.24 7.32
CA ASP A 367 -10.36 9.46 7.98
C ASP A 367 -10.64 9.29 9.47
N ARG A 368 -10.32 8.09 10.00
CA ARG A 368 -10.46 7.76 11.42
C ARG A 368 -9.20 7.04 11.93
N PRO A 369 -8.04 7.72 11.97
CA PRO A 369 -6.78 7.08 12.34
C PRO A 369 -6.80 6.44 13.74
N SER A 370 -7.56 7.02 14.69
CA SER A 370 -7.73 6.46 16.04
C SER A 370 -8.54 5.15 16.08
N MET A 371 -9.22 4.79 15.00
CA MET A 371 -9.96 3.54 14.85
C MET A 371 -9.12 2.44 14.18
N CYS A 372 -7.91 2.76 13.73
CA CYS A 372 -6.99 1.77 13.22
C CYS A 372 -6.57 0.83 14.36
N PRO A 373 -6.72 -0.49 14.22
CA PRO A 373 -6.27 -1.43 15.24
C PRO A 373 -4.76 -1.32 15.42
N SER A 374 -4.25 -1.47 16.64
CA SER A 374 -2.81 -1.42 16.91
C SER A 374 -2.03 -2.58 16.27
N THR A 375 -2.72 -3.69 16.00
CA THR A 375 -2.19 -4.94 15.40
C THR A 375 -3.31 -5.61 14.62
N GLY A 376 -2.98 -6.49 13.68
CA GLY A 376 -3.99 -7.27 12.95
C GLY A 376 -3.61 -7.51 11.50
N PRO A 377 -3.10 -6.51 10.78
CA PRO A 377 -2.59 -6.73 9.44
C PRO A 377 -1.45 -7.72 9.43
N SER A 378 -1.41 -8.54 8.38
CA SER A 378 -0.30 -9.47 8.18
C SER A 378 0.00 -9.69 6.71
N VAL A 379 1.27 -9.99 6.42
CA VAL A 379 1.78 -10.40 5.11
C VAL A 379 2.48 -11.74 5.28
N SER A 380 2.18 -12.73 4.44
CA SER A 380 2.77 -14.07 4.48
C SER A 380 3.07 -14.61 3.09
N ASP A 381 3.75 -15.75 3.04
CA ASP A 381 3.93 -16.56 1.83
C ASP A 381 4.54 -15.78 0.66
N VAL A 382 5.48 -14.89 0.97
CA VAL A 382 6.14 -14.05 -0.02
C VAL A 382 7.02 -14.91 -0.93
N SER A 383 6.84 -14.78 -2.24
CA SER A 383 7.55 -15.56 -3.26
C SER A 383 7.90 -14.71 -4.47
N ILE A 384 8.97 -15.12 -5.16
CA ILE A 384 9.43 -14.52 -6.41
C ILE A 384 9.56 -15.63 -7.44
N THR A 385 8.81 -15.49 -8.52
CA THR A 385 8.83 -16.43 -9.64
C THR A 385 9.10 -15.71 -10.95
N ASN A 386 9.43 -16.45 -12.01
CA ASN A 386 9.49 -15.87 -13.35
C ASN A 386 8.07 -15.53 -13.80
N TYR A 387 7.89 -14.35 -14.38
CA TYR A 387 6.66 -14.01 -15.06
C TYR A 387 6.59 -14.78 -16.39
N THR A 388 5.62 -15.70 -16.49
CA THR A 388 5.36 -16.50 -17.71
C THR A 388 4.02 -16.18 -18.36
N GLY A 389 3.33 -15.15 -17.86
CA GLY A 389 2.01 -14.74 -18.34
C GLY A 389 2.06 -13.92 -19.63
N TYR A 390 0.88 -13.72 -20.23
CA TYR A 390 0.69 -12.77 -21.31
C TYR A 390 0.04 -11.51 -20.74
N ILE A 391 0.50 -10.36 -21.20
CA ILE A 391 -0.13 -9.08 -20.85
C ILE A 391 -1.56 -9.10 -21.38
N HIS A 392 -2.53 -8.77 -20.53
CA HIS A 392 -3.87 -8.47 -20.98
C HIS A 392 -3.81 -7.24 -21.91
N HIS A 393 -3.92 -7.49 -23.22
CA HIS A 393 -3.75 -6.49 -24.30
C HIS A 393 -4.59 -5.21 -24.13
N SER A 394 -5.62 -5.22 -23.29
CA SER A 394 -6.51 -4.09 -23.04
C SER A 394 -6.00 -3.10 -21.99
N SER A 395 -5.06 -3.47 -21.11
CA SER A 395 -4.69 -2.64 -19.95
C SER A 395 -3.32 -1.96 -20.07
N MET A 396 -2.44 -2.41 -20.96
CA MET A 396 -1.20 -1.72 -21.29
C MET A 396 -1.35 -1.08 -22.65
N ASN A 397 -1.29 0.26 -22.72
CA ASN A 397 -1.34 1.02 -23.96
C ASN A 397 -0.03 0.84 -24.77
N LEU A 398 0.28 -0.41 -25.14
CA LEU A 398 1.28 -0.73 -26.13
C LEU A 398 0.70 -0.30 -27.46
N SER A 399 1.04 0.92 -27.91
CA SER A 399 0.82 1.31 -29.30
C SER A 399 1.35 0.18 -30.19
N PRO A 400 0.50 -0.53 -30.96
CA PRO A 400 1.00 -1.56 -31.85
C PRO A 400 1.83 -0.85 -32.90
N LYS A 401 3.16 -1.07 -32.94
CA LYS A 401 3.91 -0.77 -34.16
C LYS A 401 3.24 -1.58 -35.28
N PRO A 402 2.74 -0.96 -36.37
CA PRO A 402 2.18 -1.70 -37.47
C PRO A 402 3.24 -2.67 -37.98
N LYS A 403 2.93 -3.97 -38.00
CA LYS A 403 3.80 -4.94 -38.69
C LYS A 403 3.98 -4.47 -40.14
N PRO A 404 5.20 -4.48 -40.71
CA PRO A 404 5.39 -4.23 -42.13
C PRO A 404 4.50 -5.18 -42.93
N LYS A 405 3.67 -4.64 -43.82
CA LYS A 405 2.81 -5.44 -44.72
C LYS A 405 3.70 -6.36 -45.55
N ARG A 406 3.67 -7.66 -45.25
CA ARG A 406 4.20 -8.68 -46.16
C ARG A 406 3.24 -8.79 -47.36
N PRO A 407 3.73 -8.87 -48.61
CA PRO A 407 2.86 -9.00 -49.78
C PRO A 407 1.98 -10.25 -49.65
N ALA A 408 0.70 -10.08 -49.99
CA ALA A 408 -0.31 -11.12 -49.89
C ALA A 408 0.06 -12.32 -50.77
N ALA A 409 0.12 -13.50 -50.15
CA ALA A 409 0.00 -14.77 -50.84
C ALA A 409 -1.41 -15.29 -50.59
N THR A 410 -2.12 -15.49 -51.69
CA THR A 410 -3.46 -16.06 -51.82
C THR A 410 -3.53 -17.50 -51.32
N SER A 411 -4.46 -17.82 -50.42
CA SER A 411 -5.19 -19.09 -50.45
C SER A 411 -6.42 -19.02 -49.56
N GLU A 412 -7.56 -19.37 -50.15
CA GLU A 412 -8.90 -19.43 -49.59
C GLU A 412 -9.05 -20.54 -48.54
N ALA A 413 -9.67 -20.21 -47.39
CA ALA A 413 -10.57 -21.07 -46.62
C ALA A 413 -11.19 -20.21 -45.50
N GLY A 414 -12.51 -20.01 -45.54
CA GLY A 414 -13.22 -19.22 -44.53
C GLY A 414 -13.17 -19.84 -43.13
N PRO A 415 -13.35 -19.04 -42.06
CA PRO A 415 -13.38 -19.56 -40.70
C PRO A 415 -14.68 -20.32 -40.46
N MET A 416 -14.67 -21.66 -40.60
CA MET A 416 -15.75 -22.49 -40.06
C MET A 416 -15.82 -22.26 -38.55
N MET A 417 -17.02 -22.09 -37.99
CA MET A 417 -17.23 -21.99 -36.55
C MET A 417 -17.12 -23.37 -35.88
N LEU A 418 -16.71 -23.42 -34.61
CA LEU A 418 -16.75 -24.66 -33.83
C LEU A 418 -18.20 -25.09 -33.57
N PRO A 419 -18.49 -26.40 -33.43
CA PRO A 419 -19.81 -26.86 -33.00
C PRO A 419 -20.22 -26.25 -31.66
N ASN A 420 -21.53 -26.05 -31.47
CA ASN A 420 -22.09 -25.45 -30.25
C ASN A 420 -21.57 -26.16 -28.99
N GLY A 421 -21.00 -25.38 -28.06
CA GLY A 421 -20.50 -25.85 -26.78
C GLY A 421 -19.00 -26.17 -26.76
N TRP A 422 -18.29 -26.12 -27.90
CA TRP A 422 -16.85 -26.31 -27.95
C TRP A 422 -16.11 -24.97 -27.97
N VAL A 423 -15.05 -24.88 -27.16
CA VAL A 423 -14.12 -23.75 -27.10
C VAL A 423 -12.72 -24.19 -27.49
N GLN A 424 -11.96 -23.27 -28.08
CA GLN A 424 -10.56 -23.47 -28.43
C GLN A 424 -9.67 -23.02 -27.26
N VAL A 425 -8.74 -23.86 -26.81
CA VAL A 425 -7.87 -23.59 -25.66
C VAL A 425 -6.39 -23.71 -26.09
N PRO A 426 -5.60 -22.62 -26.03
CA PRO A 426 -4.17 -22.67 -26.33
C PRO A 426 -3.40 -23.42 -25.23
N TYR A 427 -2.42 -24.24 -25.63
CA TYR A 427 -1.52 -24.98 -24.75
C TYR A 427 -0.11 -25.02 -25.36
N GLY A 428 0.77 -24.11 -24.92
CA GLY A 428 2.07 -23.88 -25.55
C GLY A 428 1.91 -23.48 -27.02
N ASP A 429 2.66 -24.13 -27.91
CA ASP A 429 2.56 -23.95 -29.37
C ASP A 429 1.40 -24.74 -30.01
N LYS A 430 0.59 -25.42 -29.19
CA LYS A 430 -0.54 -26.26 -29.63
C LYS A 430 -1.86 -25.67 -29.16
N THR A 431 -2.93 -26.29 -29.63
CA THR A 431 -4.30 -25.96 -29.24
C THR A 431 -5.07 -27.25 -29.04
N TYR A 432 -5.84 -27.34 -27.96
CA TYR A 432 -6.85 -28.37 -27.77
C TYR A 432 -8.25 -27.74 -27.71
N TYR A 433 -9.29 -28.56 -27.86
CA TYR A 433 -10.68 -28.13 -27.78
C TYR A 433 -11.33 -28.74 -26.55
N TYR A 434 -12.16 -27.96 -25.88
CA TYR A 434 -12.83 -28.34 -24.64
C TYR A 434 -14.31 -28.01 -24.72
N ASN A 435 -15.16 -28.91 -24.21
CA ASN A 435 -16.59 -28.66 -24.06
C ASN A 435 -16.93 -28.46 -22.57
N PRO A 436 -17.25 -27.22 -22.12
CA PRO A 436 -17.46 -26.93 -20.69
C PRO A 436 -18.67 -27.65 -20.09
N LYS A 437 -19.64 -28.04 -20.94
CA LYS A 437 -20.86 -28.73 -20.52
C LYS A 437 -20.64 -30.23 -20.36
N THR A 438 -19.95 -30.87 -21.30
CA THR A 438 -19.72 -32.33 -21.26
C THR A 438 -18.43 -32.73 -20.54
N LYS A 439 -17.52 -31.77 -20.30
CA LYS A 439 -16.16 -31.97 -19.76
C LYS A 439 -15.24 -32.76 -20.69
N GLU A 440 -15.59 -32.90 -21.97
CA GLU A 440 -14.77 -33.57 -22.97
C GLU A 440 -13.63 -32.67 -23.47
N THR A 441 -12.48 -33.29 -23.75
CA THR A 441 -11.30 -32.65 -24.35
C THR A 441 -10.82 -33.43 -25.56
N THR A 442 -10.40 -32.74 -26.62
CA THR A 442 -9.79 -33.36 -27.81
C THR A 442 -8.70 -32.47 -28.39
N TRP A 443 -7.66 -33.11 -28.92
CA TRP A 443 -6.62 -32.41 -29.70
C TRP A 443 -7.05 -32.18 -31.15
N ASP A 444 -7.95 -33.03 -31.66
CA ASP A 444 -8.56 -32.88 -32.98
C ASP A 444 -9.76 -31.95 -32.93
N ARG A 445 -9.95 -31.17 -33.99
CA ARG A 445 -11.04 -30.19 -34.06
C ARG A 445 -12.41 -30.88 -34.05
N PRO A 446 -13.27 -30.63 -33.05
CA PRO A 446 -14.59 -31.22 -32.99
C PRO A 446 -15.44 -30.74 -34.17
N GLY A 447 -16.15 -31.66 -34.81
CA GLY A 447 -17.01 -31.37 -35.96
C GLY A 447 -16.28 -31.13 -37.29
N GLY A 448 -14.95 -31.34 -37.35
CA GLY A 448 -14.25 -31.45 -38.63
C GLY A 448 -14.60 -32.77 -39.31
N ALA A 449 -14.95 -32.73 -40.60
CA ALA A 449 -15.00 -33.94 -41.41
C ALA A 449 -13.60 -34.55 -41.44
N SER A 450 -13.47 -35.83 -41.09
CA SER A 450 -12.21 -36.56 -41.21
C SER A 450 -11.79 -36.65 -42.68
N GLN A 451 -10.69 -35.98 -43.03
CA GLN A 451 -9.74 -36.41 -44.07
C GLN A 451 -8.44 -35.60 -43.99
#